data_AF-A0A2G6KHH6-F1
#
_entry.id   AF-A0A2G6KHH6-F1
#
_cell.length_a   1.000
_cell.length_b   1.000
_cell.length_c   1.000
_cell.angle_alpha   90.00
_cell.angle_beta   90.00
_cell.angle_gamma   90.00
#
_symmetry.space_group_name_H-M   'P 1'
#
loop_
_entity.id
_entity.type
_entity.pdbx_description
1 polymer ?
#
loop_
_entity_poly.entity_id
_entity_poly.type
_entity_poly.pdbx_seq_one_letter_code
_entity_poly.pdbx_strand_id
1 'polypeptide(L)'
;MPTIRSLPVTTTPTNRMPFDKYEPFVPLSLTDRTWPNVVVDRSPTWCSVDLRDGNQALIDPMDPDRKLKMFLTLVEMGFTEIEVGFPAASQPDYDFVRLLIEDGHIPDGVAIQVLTQCRDHL
;
A
#
# COMPACT_ATOMS: atom_id res chain seq x y z
N MET A 1 -4.78 24.15 -47.59
CA MET A 1 -4.88 24.84 -46.28
C MET A 1 -6.00 24.15 -45.49
N PRO A 2 -5.72 23.24 -44.54
CA PRO A 2 -6.77 22.60 -43.75
C PRO A 2 -7.20 23.54 -42.62
N THR A 3 -8.51 23.78 -42.55
CA THR A 3 -9.18 24.66 -41.59
C THR A 3 -9.23 24.01 -40.21
N ILE A 4 -8.63 24.63 -39.20
CA ILE A 4 -8.76 24.19 -37.80
C ILE A 4 -10.18 24.52 -37.34
N ARG A 5 -11.00 23.49 -37.14
CA ARG A 5 -12.33 23.60 -36.54
C ARG A 5 -12.14 23.85 -35.04
N SER A 6 -12.36 25.08 -34.58
CA SER A 6 -12.36 25.39 -33.14
C SER A 6 -13.57 24.73 -32.49
N LEU A 7 -13.32 23.86 -31.52
CA LEU A 7 -14.38 23.34 -30.64
C LEU A 7 -14.84 24.47 -29.71
N PRO A 8 -16.14 24.59 -29.39
CA PRO A 8 -16.64 25.61 -28.49
C PRO A 8 -16.05 25.44 -27.09
N VAL A 9 -15.48 26.51 -26.55
CA VAL A 9 -14.96 26.56 -25.17
C VAL A 9 -16.16 26.67 -24.23
N THR A 10 -16.44 25.62 -23.47
CA THR A 10 -17.38 25.67 -22.36
C THR A 10 -16.80 26.54 -21.24
N THR A 11 -17.42 27.67 -20.93
CA THR A 11 -17.01 28.55 -19.83
C THR A 11 -17.45 27.98 -18.49
N THR A 12 -16.52 27.35 -17.78
CA THR A 12 -16.70 26.90 -16.39
C THR A 12 -16.67 28.10 -15.42
N PRO A 13 -17.55 28.16 -14.41
CA PRO A 13 -17.60 29.28 -13.45
C PRO A 13 -16.29 29.53 -12.70
N THR A 14 -16.04 30.81 -12.41
CA THR A 14 -14.78 31.41 -11.95
C THR A 14 -14.54 31.30 -10.44
N ASN A 15 -14.91 30.21 -9.79
CA ASN A 15 -14.36 29.96 -8.45
C ASN A 15 -12.90 29.52 -8.62
N ARG A 16 -11.96 30.45 -8.45
CA ARG A 16 -10.54 30.20 -8.70
C ARG A 16 -9.98 29.33 -7.57
N MET A 17 -9.87 28.04 -7.83
CA MET A 17 -9.09 27.13 -7.01
C MET A 17 -7.64 27.65 -6.90
N PRO A 18 -6.96 27.49 -5.75
CA PRO A 18 -5.61 28.01 -5.53
C PRO A 18 -4.55 27.11 -6.20
N PHE A 19 -4.60 26.99 -7.53
CA PHE A 19 -3.67 26.16 -8.31
C PHE A 19 -2.20 26.57 -8.13
N ASP A 20 -1.94 27.85 -7.83
CA ASP A 20 -0.60 28.39 -7.57
C ASP A 20 0.08 27.76 -6.34
N LYS A 21 -0.64 26.97 -5.52
CA LYS A 21 -0.08 26.17 -4.41
C LYS A 21 0.53 24.84 -4.86
N TYR A 22 0.33 24.44 -6.12
CA TYR A 22 0.70 23.13 -6.63
C TYR A 22 1.59 23.27 -7.85
N GLU A 23 2.74 22.60 -7.83
CA GLU A 23 3.63 22.56 -8.98
C GLU A 23 3.37 21.29 -9.81
N PRO A 24 3.48 21.35 -11.14
CA PRO A 24 3.43 20.16 -11.98
C PRO A 24 4.53 19.15 -11.62
N PHE A 25 4.23 17.86 -11.73
CA PHE A 25 5.23 16.82 -11.61
C PHE A 25 6.32 16.97 -12.69
N VAL A 26 7.59 16.80 -12.32
CA VAL A 26 8.74 16.86 -13.24
C VAL A 26 8.76 15.62 -14.14
N PRO A 27 8.57 15.74 -15.47
CA PRO A 27 8.45 14.56 -16.33
C PRO A 27 9.72 13.70 -16.35
N LEU A 28 9.55 12.39 -16.19
CA LEU A 28 10.62 11.41 -16.35
C LEU A 28 10.73 10.98 -17.82
N SER A 29 11.90 11.21 -18.42
CA SER A 29 12.19 10.81 -19.81
C SER A 29 12.83 9.42 -19.87
N LEU A 30 11.98 8.40 -19.98
CA LEU A 30 12.38 7.04 -20.34
C LEU A 30 12.04 6.79 -21.82
N THR A 31 12.94 7.12 -22.73
CA THR A 31 12.67 7.07 -24.18
C THR A 31 12.56 5.64 -24.73
N ASP A 32 13.19 4.69 -24.06
CA ASP A 32 13.27 3.27 -24.40
C ASP A 32 12.35 2.39 -23.54
N ARG A 33 11.35 3.00 -22.87
CA ARG A 33 10.40 2.27 -22.02
C ARG A 33 9.68 1.16 -22.79
N THR A 34 9.66 -0.04 -22.24
CA THR A 34 9.07 -1.22 -22.88
C THR A 34 7.68 -1.56 -22.36
N TRP A 35 7.33 -1.12 -21.14
CA TRP A 35 6.05 -1.44 -20.47
C TRP A 35 4.79 -1.14 -21.28
N PRO A 36 4.71 -0.14 -22.19
CA PRO A 36 3.51 0.06 -23.01
C PRO A 36 3.20 -1.11 -23.98
N ASN A 37 4.20 -1.93 -24.29
CA ASN A 37 4.07 -3.07 -25.22
C ASN A 37 4.05 -4.43 -24.50
N VAL A 38 4.10 -4.44 -23.17
CA VAL A 38 4.12 -5.68 -22.37
C VAL A 38 2.71 -5.95 -21.84
N VAL A 39 2.19 -7.14 -22.13
CA VAL A 39 0.96 -7.64 -21.53
C VAL A 39 1.32 -8.52 -20.34
N VAL A 40 0.69 -8.28 -19.19
CA VAL A 40 0.90 -9.10 -17.99
C VAL A 40 0.32 -10.51 -18.22
N ASP A 41 1.15 -11.53 -18.05
CA ASP A 41 0.81 -12.94 -18.33
C ASP A 41 0.94 -13.87 -17.10
N ARG A 42 1.39 -13.34 -15.97
CA ARG A 42 1.59 -14.06 -14.71
C ARG A 42 1.32 -13.15 -13.52
N SER A 43 0.95 -13.75 -12.39
CA SER A 43 0.82 -13.03 -11.12
C SER A 43 2.19 -12.55 -10.62
N PRO A 44 2.28 -11.35 -10.04
CA PRO A 44 3.44 -10.97 -9.24
C PRO A 44 3.45 -11.74 -7.92
N THR A 45 4.55 -11.63 -7.18
CA THR A 45 4.53 -11.91 -5.74
C THR A 45 3.70 -10.83 -5.06
N TRP A 46 2.78 -11.25 -4.20
CA TRP A 46 1.91 -10.34 -3.45
C TRP A 46 2.37 -10.22 -2.01
N CYS A 47 2.49 -8.99 -1.53
CA CYS A 47 2.69 -8.67 -0.12
C CYS A 47 1.48 -7.87 0.37
N SER A 48 0.75 -8.41 1.35
CA SER A 48 -0.36 -7.70 2.00
C SER A 48 0.18 -6.85 3.16
N VAL A 49 -0.27 -5.60 3.24
CA VAL A 49 0.14 -4.64 4.28
C VAL A 49 -1.01 -4.22 5.20
N ASP A 50 -2.12 -4.96 5.14
CA ASP A 50 -3.39 -4.62 5.77
C ASP A 50 -3.28 -4.53 7.30
N LEU A 51 -2.45 -5.37 7.94
CA LEU A 51 -2.31 -5.43 9.40
C LEU A 51 -1.45 -4.30 9.98
N ARG A 52 -0.68 -3.58 9.14
CA ARG A 52 0.14 -2.44 9.56
C ARG A 52 -0.28 -1.16 8.86
N ASP A 53 0.00 -1.02 7.57
CA ASP A 53 -0.29 0.20 6.81
C ASP A 53 -1.79 0.45 6.68
N GLY A 54 -2.56 -0.61 6.41
CA GLY A 54 -4.02 -0.55 6.40
C GLY A 54 -4.60 -0.21 7.77
N ASN A 55 -4.14 -0.90 8.81
CA ASN A 55 -4.57 -0.66 10.19
C ASN A 55 -4.28 0.78 10.67
N GLN A 56 -3.17 1.38 10.24
CA GLN A 56 -2.80 2.76 10.59
C GLN A 56 -3.75 3.81 9.98
N ALA A 57 -4.46 3.47 8.90
CA ALA A 57 -5.42 4.38 8.26
C ALA A 57 -6.82 4.35 8.89
N LEU A 58 -7.08 3.42 9.83
CA LEU A 58 -8.39 3.30 10.47
C LEU A 58 -8.60 4.36 11.54
N ILE A 59 -9.84 4.86 11.65
CA ILE A 59 -10.27 5.72 12.76
C ILE A 59 -10.20 4.94 14.08
N ASP A 60 -10.76 3.73 14.07
CA ASP A 60 -10.71 2.77 15.18
C ASP A 60 -9.76 1.63 14.78
N PRO A 61 -8.54 1.57 15.34
CA PRO A 61 -7.58 0.52 15.03
C PRO A 61 -8.13 -0.88 15.35
N MET A 62 -7.63 -1.88 14.63
CA MET A 62 -7.95 -3.28 14.89
C MET A 62 -7.47 -3.69 16.29
N ASP A 63 -8.39 -4.30 17.04
CA ASP A 63 -8.07 -5.10 18.22
C ASP A 63 -7.35 -6.41 17.82
N PRO A 64 -6.74 -7.14 18.78
CA PRO A 64 -6.02 -8.39 18.48
C PRO A 64 -6.86 -9.44 17.76
N ASP A 65 -8.15 -9.57 18.10
CA ASP A 65 -9.05 -10.55 17.48
C ASP A 65 -9.31 -10.22 16.00
N ARG A 66 -9.52 -8.94 15.68
CA ARG A 66 -9.68 -8.46 14.31
C ARG A 66 -8.38 -8.63 13.52
N LYS A 67 -7.23 -8.35 14.12
CA LYS A 67 -5.92 -8.58 13.48
C LYS A 67 -5.70 -10.06 13.18
N LEU A 68 -5.97 -10.95 14.14
CA LEU A 68 -5.82 -12.39 13.93
C LEU A 68 -6.78 -12.89 12.83
N LYS A 69 -8.03 -12.44 12.86
CA LYS A 69 -9.01 -12.78 11.81
C LYS A 69 -8.54 -12.33 10.42
N MET A 70 -8.02 -11.11 10.30
CA MET A 70 -7.48 -10.59 9.04
C MET A 70 -6.27 -11.43 8.58
N PHE A 71 -5.32 -11.72 9.47
CA PHE A 71 -4.17 -12.56 9.16
C PHE A 71 -4.58 -13.94 8.63
N LEU A 72 -5.48 -14.63 9.32
CA LEU A 72 -5.97 -15.94 8.90
C LEU A 72 -6.72 -15.87 7.55
N THR A 73 -7.46 -14.80 7.31
CA THR A 73 -8.15 -14.58 6.03
C THR A 73 -7.15 -14.42 4.88
N LEU A 74 -6.07 -13.64 5.08
CA LEU A 74 -5.03 -13.45 4.07
C LEU A 74 -4.28 -14.75 3.77
N VAL A 75 -4.00 -15.54 4.82
CA VAL A 75 -3.43 -16.89 4.67
C VAL A 75 -4.36 -17.80 3.86
N GLU A 76 -5.66 -17.82 4.17
CA GLU A 76 -6.65 -18.63 3.45
C GLU A 76 -6.77 -18.22 1.97
N MET A 77 -6.59 -16.93 1.66
CA MET A 77 -6.55 -16.42 0.28
C MET A 77 -5.26 -16.81 -0.48
N GLY A 78 -4.22 -17.27 0.21
CA GLY A 78 -2.95 -17.71 -0.38
C GLY A 78 -1.86 -16.64 -0.43
N PHE A 79 -1.93 -15.59 0.40
CA PHE A 79 -0.81 -14.65 0.53
C PHE A 79 0.39 -15.33 1.21
N THR A 80 1.57 -15.17 0.59
CA THR A 80 2.83 -15.72 1.11
C THR A 80 3.68 -14.67 1.81
N GLU A 81 3.42 -13.38 1.61
CA GLU A 81 4.09 -12.27 2.31
C GLU A 81 3.03 -11.37 2.96
N ILE A 82 3.15 -11.15 4.27
CA ILE A 82 2.18 -10.38 5.06
C ILE A 82 2.91 -9.47 6.06
N GLU A 83 2.74 -8.15 5.97
CA GLU A 83 3.24 -7.19 6.94
C GLU A 83 2.35 -7.16 8.18
N VAL A 84 2.89 -7.55 9.33
CA VAL A 84 2.13 -7.81 10.56
C VAL A 84 2.23 -6.71 11.63
N GLY A 85 3.14 -5.74 11.47
CA GLY A 85 3.25 -4.63 12.40
C GLY A 85 4.54 -3.84 12.34
N PHE A 86 4.61 -2.79 13.19
CA PHE A 86 5.79 -2.00 13.48
C PHE A 86 6.16 -2.17 14.98
N PRO A 87 6.74 -3.32 15.36
CA PRO A 87 6.89 -3.74 16.76
C PRO A 87 7.80 -2.82 17.58
N ALA A 88 8.78 -2.15 16.95
CA ALA A 88 9.67 -1.22 17.63
C ALA A 88 9.01 0.12 18.02
N ALA A 89 7.86 0.45 17.42
CA ALA A 89 7.14 1.70 17.68
C ALA A 89 5.75 1.52 18.32
N SER A 90 5.26 0.28 18.42
CA SER A 90 3.91 -0.03 18.88
C SER A 90 3.89 -1.31 19.73
N GLN A 91 3.58 -1.18 21.02
CA GLN A 91 3.43 -2.33 21.91
C GLN A 91 2.33 -3.31 21.45
N PRO A 92 1.13 -2.85 21.01
CA PRO A 92 0.14 -3.76 20.44
C PRO A 92 0.61 -4.52 19.19
N ASP A 93 1.48 -3.92 18.37
CA ASP A 93 2.07 -4.63 17.23
C ASP A 93 3.11 -5.64 17.69
N TYR A 94 3.92 -5.30 18.69
CA TYR A 94 4.85 -6.24 19.32
C TYR A 94 4.10 -7.46 19.88
N ASP A 95 3.05 -7.24 20.65
CA ASP A 95 2.26 -8.30 21.28
C ASP A 95 1.58 -9.18 20.23
N PHE A 96 1.08 -8.58 19.14
CA PHE A 96 0.49 -9.34 18.04
C PHE A 96 1.53 -10.20 17.29
N VAL A 97 2.74 -9.67 17.05
CA VAL A 97 3.83 -10.45 16.47
C VAL A 97 4.21 -11.63 17.37
N ARG A 98 4.27 -11.42 18.70
CA ARG A 98 4.52 -12.50 19.65
C ARG A 98 3.42 -13.55 19.61
N LEU A 99 2.15 -13.14 19.63
CA LEU A 99 1.01 -14.04 19.51
C LEU A 99 1.09 -14.93 18.25
N LEU A 100 1.41 -14.35 17.09
CA LEU A 100 1.53 -15.13 15.85
C LEU A 100 2.63 -16.21 15.93
N ILE A 101 3.76 -15.89 16.57
CA ILE A 101 4.92 -16.78 16.68
C ILE A 101 4.72 -17.82 17.77
N GLU A 102 4.30 -17.41 18.97
CA GLU A 102 4.19 -18.26 20.15
C GLU A 102 3.04 -19.26 20.03
N ASP A 103 1.90 -18.83 19.47
CA ASP A 103 0.73 -19.70 19.29
C ASP A 103 0.78 -20.48 17.96
N GLY A 104 1.84 -20.33 17.17
CA GLY A 104 2.08 -21.10 15.95
C GLY A 104 1.08 -20.81 14.83
N HIS A 105 0.65 -19.56 14.68
CA HIS A 105 -0.31 -19.16 13.65
C HIS A 105 0.29 -19.02 12.26
N ILE A 106 1.61 -18.90 12.13
CA ILE A 106 2.32 -18.69 10.86
C ILE A 106 2.53 -20.04 10.16
N PRO A 107 1.88 -20.30 9.01
CA PRO A 107 2.05 -21.56 8.29
C PRO A 107 3.40 -21.64 7.56
N ASP A 108 3.79 -22.86 7.22
CA ASP A 108 4.92 -23.10 6.33
C ASP A 108 4.69 -22.43 4.97
N GLY A 109 5.67 -21.64 4.51
CA GLY A 109 5.60 -20.90 3.24
C GLY A 109 5.03 -19.49 3.34
N VAL A 110 4.68 -19.02 4.54
CA VAL A 110 4.30 -17.62 4.80
C VAL A 110 5.45 -16.89 5.49
N ALA A 111 5.89 -15.79 4.89
CA ALA A 111 6.86 -14.87 5.46
C ALA A 111 6.15 -13.65 6.07
N ILE A 112 6.32 -13.45 7.38
CA ILE A 112 5.85 -12.23 8.04
C ILE A 112 6.87 -11.10 7.82
N GLN A 113 6.37 -9.91 7.51
CA GLN A 113 7.15 -8.69 7.37
C GLN A 113 6.89 -7.77 8.57
N VAL A 114 7.94 -7.13 9.08
CA VAL A 114 7.86 -6.09 10.11
C VAL A 114 8.52 -4.81 9.60
N LEU A 115 7.95 -3.66 9.96
CA LEU A 115 8.57 -2.37 9.69
C LEU A 115 9.48 -1.96 10.86
N THR A 116 10.62 -1.34 10.55
CA THR A 116 11.40 -0.57 11.53
C THR A 116 11.99 0.70 10.91
N GLN A 117 12.27 1.71 11.75
CA GLN A 117 13.04 2.89 11.34
C GLN A 117 14.54 2.60 11.41
N CYS A 118 15.34 3.34 10.65
CA CYS A 118 16.81 3.19 10.63
C CYS A 118 17.51 3.81 11.87
N ARG A 119 16.97 3.64 13.08
CA ARG A 119 17.60 4.13 14.33
C ARG A 119 18.12 2.93 15.14
N ASP A 120 19.34 3.03 15.65
CA ASP A 120 20.06 1.90 16.28
C ASP A 120 19.44 1.36 17.58
N HIS A 121 18.60 2.13 18.29
CA HIS A 121 18.07 1.78 19.63
C HIS A 121 16.63 1.25 19.62
N LEU A 122 16.09 0.98 18.43
CA LEU A 122 14.71 0.55 18.20
C LEU A 122 14.58 -0.96 18.07
#